data_AF-A0A2H3DG77-F1
#
_entry.id   AF-A0A2H3DG77-F1
#
_cell.length_a   1.000
_cell.length_b   1.000
_cell.length_c   1.000
_cell.angle_alpha   90.00
_cell.angle_beta   90.00
_cell.angle_gamma   90.00
#
_symmetry.space_group_name_H-M   'P 1'
#
loop_
_entity.id
_entity.type
_entity.pdbx_description
1 polymer ?
#
loop_
_entity_poly.entity_id
_entity_poly.type
_entity_poly.pdbx_seq_one_letter_code
_entity_poly.pdbx_strand_id
1 'polypeptide(L)'
;MSAVKNLKAHTLTDKGGNPILGKNGQPITGTSMTIDRTKLSPGSIVIASGTSSPVIMSREEINRIIPDKGPLHHACGGCLNCPKAGEKQYSRCAGCSTTYYCSQRCQKAHWPQHKAMCKERKAIRAQLKEREERARLAGQVYYDPRTLTTWYRMYDSAVEFAAYHVLEIFKGPKHSLMATHLAYFDLDQNPASPNDASTVVLKNVVAFDRKELEKMVSMSPAKIDIHERSIKSGYMVLFFADAKNGSMCTEMHQAPAQDWIKPVDQWMLYFKLKVNGGLKT
;
A
#
# COMPACT_ATOMS: atom_id res chain seq x y z
N MET A 1 -39.56 6.01 0.64
CA MET A 1 -39.94 6.35 2.03
C MET A 1 -39.48 5.21 2.92
N SER A 2 -38.27 5.33 3.45
CA SER A 2 -37.98 5.78 4.83
C SER A 2 -38.08 4.65 5.85
N ALA A 3 -36.92 4.07 6.15
CA ALA A 3 -36.66 3.47 7.45
C ALA A 3 -35.29 3.98 7.95
N VAL A 4 -35.06 5.29 7.85
CA VAL A 4 -34.03 5.97 8.66
C VAL A 4 -34.63 6.07 10.06
N LYS A 5 -34.42 5.04 10.88
CA LYS A 5 -34.69 5.17 12.32
C LYS A 5 -33.77 6.26 12.84
N ASN A 6 -34.38 7.34 13.35
CA ASN A 6 -33.73 8.48 14.00
C ASN A 6 -32.60 8.00 14.95
N LEU A 7 -31.35 8.13 14.50
CA LEU A 7 -30.19 8.13 15.39
C LEU A 7 -30.26 9.44 16.14
N LYS A 8 -30.76 9.40 17.39
CA LYS A 8 -30.65 10.54 18.30
C LYS A 8 -29.17 10.90 18.41
N ALA A 9 -28.81 12.14 18.10
CA ALA A 9 -27.47 12.64 18.32
C ALA A 9 -27.16 12.53 19.82
N HIS A 10 -26.22 11.68 20.19
CA HIS A 10 -25.77 11.54 21.57
C HIS A 10 -24.42 12.21 21.74
N THR A 11 -24.27 12.96 22.83
CA THR A 11 -23.05 13.67 23.18
C THR A 11 -22.05 12.69 23.78
N LEU A 12 -20.80 12.70 23.30
CA LEU A 12 -19.70 11.96 23.93
C LEU A 12 -19.50 12.45 25.37
N THR A 13 -19.54 11.54 26.35
CA THR A 13 -19.37 11.88 27.78
C THR A 13 -18.25 11.09 28.46
N ASP A 14 -17.65 11.65 29.50
CA ASP A 14 -16.76 10.90 30.39
C ASP A 14 -17.53 9.98 31.37
N LYS A 15 -16.79 9.23 32.21
CA LYS A 15 -17.38 8.35 33.24
C LYS A 15 -18.28 9.08 34.25
N GLY A 16 -18.12 10.39 34.40
CA GLY A 16 -18.96 11.24 35.24
C GLY A 16 -20.15 11.86 34.49
N GLY A 17 -20.34 11.55 33.20
CA GLY A 17 -21.39 12.10 32.37
C GLY A 17 -21.07 13.47 31.76
N ASN A 18 -19.84 13.98 31.87
CA ASN A 18 -19.49 15.30 31.34
C ASN A 18 -19.18 15.24 29.84
N PRO A 19 -19.70 16.16 29.02
CA PRO A 19 -19.42 16.23 27.58
C PRO A 19 -17.93 16.38 27.23
N ILE A 20 -17.45 15.59 26.27
CA ILE A 20 -16.12 15.75 25.66
C ILE A 20 -16.22 16.81 24.57
N LEU A 21 -15.41 17.86 24.70
CA LEU A 21 -15.41 19.01 23.79
C LEU A 21 -14.34 18.85 22.69
N GLY A 22 -14.69 19.24 21.47
CA GLY A 22 -13.76 19.37 20.36
C GLY A 22 -12.88 20.62 20.47
N LYS A 23 -11.95 20.81 19.53
CA LYS A 23 -11.05 21.99 19.47
C LYS A 23 -11.79 23.34 19.38
N ASN A 24 -13.05 23.32 18.96
CA ASN A 24 -13.95 24.47 18.89
C ASN A 24 -14.74 24.71 20.18
N GLY A 25 -14.49 23.96 21.25
CA GLY A 25 -15.22 24.05 22.51
C GLY A 25 -16.64 23.47 22.46
N GLN A 26 -17.04 22.82 21.36
CA GLN A 26 -18.37 22.22 21.22
C GLN A 26 -18.38 20.73 21.54
N PRO A 27 -19.46 20.19 22.11
CA PRO A 27 -19.58 18.76 22.35
C PRO A 27 -19.53 17.95 21.05
N ILE A 28 -18.76 16.86 21.06
CA ILE A 28 -18.68 15.97 19.89
C ILE A 28 -19.94 15.09 19.86
N THR A 29 -20.75 15.20 18.81
CA THR A 29 -22.01 14.46 18.65
C THR A 29 -21.84 13.22 17.76
N GLY A 30 -22.21 12.03 18.26
CA GLY A 30 -22.11 10.74 17.56
C GLY A 30 -22.76 9.58 18.34
N THR A 31 -22.53 8.32 17.95
CA THR A 31 -22.92 7.14 18.76
C THR A 31 -22.23 7.21 20.13
N SER A 32 -22.98 7.14 21.22
CA SER A 32 -22.45 7.20 22.60
C SER A 32 -21.34 6.16 22.80
N MET A 33 -20.14 6.60 23.15
CA MET A 33 -19.01 5.74 23.49
C MET A 33 -18.37 6.22 24.79
N THR A 34 -18.12 5.30 25.72
CA THR A 34 -17.48 5.61 27.01
C THR A 34 -15.98 5.36 26.88
N ILE A 35 -15.18 6.39 27.16
CA ILE A 35 -13.72 6.34 27.06
C ILE A 35 -13.13 6.40 28.48
N ASP A 36 -12.24 5.47 28.81
CA ASP A 36 -11.51 5.52 30.08
C ASP A 36 -10.39 6.56 30.00
N ARG A 37 -10.61 7.74 30.58
CA ARG A 37 -9.64 8.86 30.56
C ARG A 37 -8.29 8.50 31.19
N THR A 38 -8.26 7.52 32.09
CA THR A 38 -7.00 7.04 32.71
C THR A 38 -6.06 6.37 31.71
N LYS A 39 -6.59 5.92 30.57
CA LYS A 39 -5.83 5.31 29.46
C LYS A 39 -5.42 6.31 28.38
N LEU A 40 -5.80 7.58 28.51
CA LEU A 40 -5.42 8.63 27.56
C LEU A 40 -4.11 9.29 27.99
N SER A 41 -3.11 9.24 27.12
CA SER A 41 -1.90 10.06 27.20
C SER A 41 -1.84 11.04 26.01
N PRO A 42 -1.08 12.15 26.10
CA PRO A 42 -0.85 13.02 24.95
C PRO A 42 -0.35 12.21 23.73
N GLY A 43 -1.04 12.33 22.61
CA GLY A 43 -0.74 11.57 21.39
C GLY A 43 -1.49 10.24 21.25
N SER A 44 -2.32 9.85 22.23
CA SER A 44 -3.24 8.72 22.09
C SER A 44 -4.22 8.91 20.93
N ILE A 45 -4.44 7.84 20.20
CA ILE A 45 -5.42 7.69 19.12
C ILE A 45 -6.59 6.89 19.68
N VAL A 46 -7.79 7.48 19.57
CA VAL A 46 -9.04 6.83 19.93
C VAL A 46 -9.71 6.32 18.66
N ILE A 47 -9.86 5.01 18.60
CA ILE A 47 -10.51 4.28 17.52
C ILE A 47 -11.92 3.96 17.98
N ALA A 48 -12.92 4.55 17.30
CA ALA A 48 -14.31 4.24 17.53
C ALA A 48 -14.89 3.47 16.34
N SER A 49 -15.29 2.22 16.56
CA SER A 49 -16.10 1.46 15.61
C SER A 49 -17.54 1.49 16.09
N GLY A 50 -18.50 1.73 15.19
CA GLY A 50 -19.93 1.82 15.56
C GLY A 50 -20.54 0.53 16.14
N THR A 51 -19.77 -0.57 16.17
CA THR A 51 -20.21 -1.89 16.63
C THR A 51 -19.41 -2.44 17.82
N SER A 52 -18.38 -1.73 18.31
CA SER A 52 -17.52 -2.20 19.40
C SER A 52 -17.02 -1.08 20.30
N SER A 53 -16.58 -1.45 21.51
CA SER A 53 -15.99 -0.51 22.46
C SER A 53 -14.80 0.24 21.84
N PRO A 54 -14.64 1.55 22.14
CA PRO A 54 -13.55 2.33 21.60
C PRO A 54 -12.20 1.76 22.07
N VAL A 55 -11.27 1.65 21.12
CA VAL A 55 -9.89 1.21 21.38
C VAL A 55 -9.01 2.46 21.51
N ILE A 56 -8.23 2.53 22.59
CA ILE A 56 -7.29 3.62 22.85
C ILE A 56 -5.89 3.06 22.70
N MET A 57 -5.07 3.71 21.88
CA MET A 57 -3.69 3.30 21.62
C MET A 57 -2.79 4.49 21.30
N SER A 58 -1.53 4.40 21.69
CA SER A 58 -0.47 5.35 21.33
C SER A 58 -0.01 5.18 19.88
N ARG A 59 0.68 6.19 19.36
CA ARG A 59 1.33 6.11 18.03
C ARG A 59 2.37 5.01 17.99
N GLU A 60 3.10 4.83 19.08
CA GLU A 60 4.13 3.81 19.26
C GLU A 60 3.52 2.41 19.22
N GLU A 61 2.36 2.20 19.84
CA GLU A 61 1.64 0.92 19.76
C GLU A 61 1.21 0.60 18.33
N ILE A 62 0.66 1.57 17.58
CA ILE A 62 0.33 1.37 16.16
C ILE A 62 1.58 1.03 15.34
N ASN A 63 2.69 1.74 15.57
CA ASN A 63 3.96 1.51 14.88
C ASN A 63 4.59 0.16 15.22
N ARG A 64 4.30 -0.42 16.39
CA ARG A 64 4.75 -1.79 16.75
C ARG A 64 3.93 -2.87 16.08
N ILE A 65 2.65 -2.61 15.79
CA ILE A 65 1.77 -3.59 15.11
C ILE A 65 2.24 -3.79 13.67
N ILE A 66 2.63 -2.71 12.99
CA ILE A 66 3.10 -2.73 11.61
C ILE A 66 4.52 -2.16 11.59
N PRO A 67 5.56 -3.01 11.72
CA PRO A 67 6.93 -2.54 11.79
C PRO A 67 7.36 -1.92 10.46
N ASP A 68 8.03 -0.78 10.52
CA ASP A 68 8.67 -0.21 9.33
C ASP A 68 9.82 -1.13 8.90
N LYS A 69 9.92 -1.38 7.59
CA LYS A 69 11.08 -2.09 7.05
C LYS A 69 12.28 -1.16 7.09
N GLY A 70 13.44 -1.77 7.34
CA GLY A 70 14.71 -1.10 7.14
C GLY A 70 14.87 -0.59 5.70
N PRO A 71 15.91 0.21 5.43
CA PRO A 71 16.15 0.76 4.10
C PRO A 71 16.21 -0.35 3.04
N LEU A 72 15.49 -0.13 1.93
CA LEU A 72 15.53 -1.05 0.78
C LEU A 72 16.92 -1.02 0.13
N HIS A 73 17.63 -2.14 0.21
CA HIS A 73 18.89 -2.35 -0.49
C HIS A 73 18.65 -3.08 -1.81
N HIS A 74 19.17 -2.54 -2.91
CA HIS A 74 19.03 -3.18 -4.22
C HIS A 74 20.16 -4.18 -4.48
N ALA A 75 19.80 -5.46 -4.52
CA ALA A 75 20.72 -6.53 -4.88
C ALA A 75 21.34 -6.32 -6.28
N CYS A 76 22.59 -6.75 -6.43
CA CYS A 76 23.27 -6.76 -7.72
C CYS A 76 22.58 -7.75 -8.67
N GLY A 77 22.14 -7.29 -9.84
CA GLY A 77 21.50 -8.17 -10.81
C GLY A 77 22.41 -9.27 -11.38
N GLY A 78 23.73 -9.18 -11.18
CA GLY A 78 24.68 -10.19 -11.66
C GLY A 78 25.12 -11.21 -10.60
N CYS A 79 25.41 -10.77 -9.37
CA CYS A 79 25.93 -11.64 -8.31
C CYS A 79 25.00 -11.76 -7.08
N LEU A 80 23.85 -11.09 -7.10
CA LEU A 80 22.80 -11.12 -6.06
C LEU A 80 23.18 -10.62 -4.67
N ASN A 81 24.43 -10.21 -4.45
CA ASN A 81 24.85 -9.54 -3.20
C ASN A 81 24.12 -8.20 -3.03
N CYS A 82 23.96 -7.74 -1.78
CA CYS A 82 23.47 -6.40 -1.44
C CYS A 82 24.61 -5.51 -0.92
N PRO A 83 24.51 -4.17 -1.05
CA PRO A 83 25.38 -3.25 -0.32
C PRO A 83 25.29 -3.53 1.18
N LYS A 84 26.41 -3.45 1.92
CA LYS A 84 26.35 -3.55 3.38
C LYS A 84 25.70 -2.30 3.97
N ALA A 85 25.22 -2.40 5.20
CA ALA A 85 24.68 -1.26 5.92
C ALA A 85 25.71 -0.11 5.96
N GLY A 86 25.29 1.10 5.59
CA GLY A 86 26.15 2.28 5.51
C GLY A 86 26.99 2.40 4.23
N GLU A 87 27.01 1.40 3.35
CA GLU A 87 27.69 1.50 2.04
C GLU A 87 26.85 2.24 1.01
N LYS A 88 27.53 2.81 0.01
CA LYS A 88 26.86 3.41 -1.15
C LYS A 88 26.05 2.36 -1.90
N GLN A 89 24.85 2.77 -2.34
CA GLN A 89 24.03 1.95 -3.23
C GLN A 89 24.78 1.65 -4.54
N TYR A 90 24.47 0.49 -5.11
CA TYR A 90 25.06 0.05 -6.37
C TYR A 90 24.69 0.95 -7.55
N SER A 91 25.50 0.90 -8.61
CA SER A 91 25.26 1.69 -9.81
C SER A 91 24.06 1.16 -10.56
N ARG A 92 23.17 2.07 -10.99
CA ARG A 92 22.02 1.73 -11.83
C ARG A 92 22.46 1.51 -13.27
N CYS A 93 21.83 0.57 -13.96
CA CYS A 93 21.94 0.44 -15.41
C CYS A 93 21.56 1.77 -16.07
N ALA A 94 22.48 2.37 -16.84
CA ALA A 94 22.23 3.64 -17.54
C ALA A 94 21.07 3.55 -18.54
N GLY A 95 20.74 2.34 -19.01
CA GLY A 95 19.65 2.11 -19.94
C GLY A 95 18.27 2.20 -19.32
N CYS A 96 17.93 1.25 -18.45
CA CYS A 96 16.60 1.14 -17.84
C CYS A 96 16.48 1.87 -16.50
N SER A 97 17.60 2.12 -15.81
CA SER A 97 17.68 2.67 -14.44
C SER A 97 16.92 1.88 -13.37
N THR A 98 16.56 0.62 -13.62
CA THR A 98 15.80 -0.22 -12.68
C THR A 98 16.61 -1.41 -12.13
N THR A 99 17.71 -1.79 -12.78
CA THR A 99 18.59 -2.88 -12.33
C THR A 99 19.89 -2.29 -11.84
N TYR A 100 20.41 -2.84 -10.75
CA TYR A 100 21.58 -2.35 -10.03
C TYR A 100 22.75 -3.32 -10.16
N TYR A 101 23.97 -2.79 -10.19
CA TYR A 101 25.20 -3.58 -10.33
C TYR A 101 26.29 -3.05 -9.41
N CYS A 102 26.93 -3.95 -8.67
CA CYS A 102 28.09 -3.62 -7.84
C CYS A 102 29.32 -3.27 -8.68
N SER A 103 29.38 -3.71 -9.94
CA SER A 103 30.50 -3.47 -10.86
C SER A 103 30.07 -3.57 -12.32
N GLN A 104 30.87 -2.96 -13.21
CA GLN A 104 30.70 -3.14 -14.66
C GLN A 104 30.85 -4.62 -15.08
N ARG A 105 31.67 -5.40 -14.37
CA ARG A 105 31.83 -6.84 -14.62
C ARG A 105 30.50 -7.58 -14.45
N CYS A 106 29.80 -7.36 -13.33
CA CYS A 106 28.49 -7.95 -13.09
C CYS A 106 27.44 -7.49 -14.12
N GLN A 107 27.51 -6.23 -14.56
CA GLN A 107 26.63 -5.73 -15.62
C GLN A 107 26.86 -6.45 -16.94
N LYS A 108 28.12 -6.59 -17.39
CA LYS A 108 28.47 -7.26 -18.64
C LYS A 108 28.10 -8.75 -18.61
N ALA A 109 28.37 -9.43 -17.50
CA ALA A 109 28.04 -10.84 -17.32
C ALA A 109 26.52 -11.09 -17.37
N HIS A 110 25.71 -10.23 -16.74
CA HIS A 110 24.24 -10.33 -16.75
C HIS A 110 23.60 -9.77 -18.03
N TRP A 111 24.36 -9.12 -18.93
CA TRP A 111 23.79 -8.44 -20.09
C TRP A 111 22.96 -9.34 -21.02
N PRO A 112 23.38 -10.59 -21.35
CA PRO A 112 22.60 -11.46 -22.23
C PRO A 112 21.16 -11.68 -21.74
N GLN A 113 20.97 -11.85 -20.44
CA GLN A 113 19.65 -12.04 -19.82
C GLN A 113 18.92 -10.69 -19.61
N HIS A 114 19.66 -9.63 -19.26
CA HIS A 114 19.08 -8.32 -18.95
C HIS A 114 18.58 -7.54 -20.18
N LYS A 115 19.19 -7.75 -21.35
CA LYS A 115 19.02 -6.90 -22.55
C LYS A 115 17.56 -6.72 -22.98
N ALA A 116 16.76 -7.79 -22.98
CA ALA A 116 15.36 -7.74 -23.40
C ALA A 116 14.52 -6.84 -22.48
N MET A 117 14.57 -7.12 -21.16
CA MET A 117 13.90 -6.31 -20.15
C MET A 117 14.41 -4.85 -20.17
N CYS A 118 15.70 -4.62 -20.41
CA CYS A 118 16.25 -3.27 -20.48
C CYS A 118 15.63 -2.45 -21.62
N LYS A 119 15.45 -3.05 -22.80
CA LYS A 119 14.80 -2.41 -23.95
C LYS A 119 13.32 -2.11 -23.68
N GLU A 120 12.59 -3.06 -23.11
CA GLU A 120 11.18 -2.88 -22.75
C GLU A 120 11.01 -1.71 -21.77
N ARG A 121 11.80 -1.66 -20.70
CA ARG A 121 11.73 -0.57 -19.72
C ARG A 121 12.09 0.79 -20.32
N LYS A 122 13.00 0.84 -21.29
CA LYS A 122 13.27 2.06 -22.06
C LYS A 122 12.06 2.49 -22.87
N ALA A 123 11.39 1.56 -23.56
CA ALA A 123 10.20 1.86 -24.34
C ALA A 123 9.06 2.39 -23.46
N ILE A 124 8.80 1.74 -22.31
CA ILE A 124 7.81 2.21 -21.34
C ILE A 124 8.13 3.64 -20.88
N ARG A 125 9.39 3.94 -20.57
CA ARG A 125 9.80 5.30 -20.17
C ARG A 125 9.54 6.32 -21.28
N ALA A 126 9.79 5.98 -22.54
CA ALA A 126 9.50 6.86 -23.67
C ALA A 126 7.99 7.12 -23.80
N GLN A 127 7.17 6.07 -23.72
CA GLN A 127 5.70 6.19 -23.74
C GLN A 127 5.18 7.07 -22.59
N LEU A 128 5.74 6.95 -21.39
CA LEU A 128 5.35 7.81 -20.27
C LEU A 128 5.68 9.28 -20.53
N LYS A 129 6.86 9.58 -21.10
CA LYS A 129 7.22 10.95 -21.49
C LYS A 129 6.29 11.51 -22.57
N GLU A 130 5.92 10.71 -23.55
CA GLU A 130 4.97 11.11 -24.59
C GLU A 130 3.58 11.39 -24.01
N ARG A 131 3.12 10.57 -23.04
CA ARG A 131 1.87 10.81 -22.31
C ARG A 131 1.92 12.09 -21.49
N GLU A 132 3.03 12.34 -20.79
CA GLU A 132 3.26 13.55 -20.01
C GLU A 132 3.22 14.80 -20.89
N GLU A 133 3.95 14.77 -22.00
CA GLU A 133 3.96 15.87 -22.96
C GLU A 133 2.57 16.12 -23.58
N ARG A 134 1.84 15.05 -23.93
CA ARG A 134 0.47 15.18 -24.44
C ARG A 134 -0.45 15.84 -23.42
N ALA A 135 -0.39 15.43 -22.16
CA ALA A 135 -1.19 16.03 -21.09
C ALA A 135 -0.82 17.51 -20.90
N ARG A 136 0.48 17.83 -20.91
CA ARG A 136 1.00 19.21 -20.84
C ARG A 136 0.45 20.08 -21.97
N LEU A 137 0.52 19.60 -23.22
CA LEU A 137 0.01 20.32 -24.38
C LEU A 137 -1.51 20.50 -24.36
N ALA A 138 -2.24 19.53 -23.79
CA ALA A 138 -3.69 19.60 -23.61
C ALA A 138 -4.14 20.42 -22.38
N GLY A 139 -3.22 20.96 -21.58
CA GLY A 139 -3.53 21.64 -20.32
C GLY A 139 -4.16 20.70 -19.27
N GLN A 140 -3.93 19.40 -19.39
CA GLN A 140 -4.46 18.38 -18.50
C GLN A 140 -3.44 18.00 -17.42
N VAL A 141 -3.94 17.62 -16.25
CA VAL A 141 -3.11 17.09 -15.16
C VAL A 141 -2.55 15.73 -15.59
N TYR A 142 -1.22 15.57 -15.51
CA TYR A 142 -0.56 14.30 -15.75
C TYR A 142 -0.36 13.52 -14.45
N TYR A 143 -0.94 12.33 -14.39
CA TYR A 143 -0.77 11.38 -13.30
C TYR A 143 0.23 10.31 -13.72
N ASP A 144 1.38 10.27 -13.06
CA ASP A 144 2.46 9.31 -13.31
C ASP A 144 2.17 8.00 -12.57
N PRO A 145 2.03 6.86 -13.26
CA PRO A 145 1.84 5.56 -12.60
C PRO A 145 2.99 5.17 -11.66
N ARG A 146 4.19 5.71 -11.86
CA ARG A 146 5.36 5.47 -11.00
C ARG A 146 5.19 6.09 -9.60
N THR A 147 4.28 7.04 -9.44
CA THR A 147 3.93 7.61 -8.15
C THR A 147 3.32 6.54 -7.23
N LEU A 148 2.52 5.61 -7.77
CA LEU A 148 1.95 4.50 -7.00
C LEU A 148 3.03 3.51 -6.55
N THR A 149 4.00 3.18 -7.41
CA THR A 149 5.16 2.36 -7.02
C THR A 149 5.99 3.04 -5.93
N THR A 150 6.14 4.37 -6.00
CA THR A 150 6.87 5.13 -4.98
C THR A 150 6.11 5.14 -3.65
N TRP A 151 4.78 5.31 -3.69
CA TRP A 151 3.91 5.21 -2.51
C TRP A 151 4.02 3.85 -1.85
N TYR A 152 3.88 2.78 -2.62
CA TYR A 152 4.04 1.42 -2.14
C TYR A 152 5.38 1.24 -1.39
N ARG A 153 6.49 1.68 -1.99
CA ARG A 153 7.83 1.54 -1.39
C ARG A 153 8.04 2.32 -0.10
N MET A 154 7.30 3.40 0.12
CA MET A 154 7.36 4.12 1.40
C MET A 154 6.66 3.34 2.53
N TYR A 155 5.77 2.42 2.19
CA TYR A 155 4.88 1.73 3.11
C TYR A 155 4.89 0.21 2.91
N ASP A 156 6.00 -0.35 2.42
CA ASP A 156 6.05 -1.73 1.92
C ASP A 156 5.68 -2.77 2.98
N SER A 157 6.15 -2.63 4.23
CA SER A 157 5.71 -3.47 5.36
C SER A 157 4.21 -3.39 5.61
N ALA A 158 3.66 -2.18 5.57
CA ALA A 158 2.25 -1.94 5.82
C ALA A 158 1.40 -2.52 4.70
N VAL A 159 1.87 -2.41 3.46
CA VAL A 159 1.26 -2.98 2.27
C VAL A 159 1.30 -4.51 2.30
N GLU A 160 2.44 -5.13 2.66
CA GLU A 160 2.54 -6.57 2.86
C GLU A 160 1.63 -7.07 3.97
N PHE A 161 1.60 -6.33 5.09
CA PHE A 161 0.66 -6.57 6.17
C PHE A 161 -0.78 -6.54 5.63
N ALA A 162 -1.21 -5.50 4.92
CA ALA A 162 -2.56 -5.45 4.34
C ALA A 162 -2.84 -6.62 3.37
N ALA A 163 -1.91 -6.95 2.48
CA ALA A 163 -2.03 -8.05 1.52
C ALA A 163 -2.21 -9.41 2.22
N TYR A 164 -1.44 -9.66 3.28
CA TYR A 164 -1.55 -10.85 4.11
C TYR A 164 -2.96 -11.03 4.71
N HIS A 165 -3.61 -9.92 5.09
CA HIS A 165 -4.93 -9.95 5.71
C HIS A 165 -6.04 -10.15 4.71
N VAL A 166 -6.08 -9.33 3.64
CA VAL A 166 -7.17 -9.41 2.66
C VAL A 166 -7.17 -10.73 1.92
N LEU A 167 -5.98 -11.27 1.61
CA LEU A 167 -5.88 -12.56 0.95
C LEU A 167 -5.99 -13.75 1.93
N GLU A 168 -6.20 -13.49 3.22
CA GLU A 168 -6.36 -14.50 4.26
C GLU A 168 -5.21 -15.52 4.29
N ILE A 169 -4.00 -15.03 4.10
CA ILE A 169 -2.82 -15.87 3.85
C ILE A 169 -2.55 -16.74 5.11
N PHE A 170 -3.00 -16.31 6.31
CA PHE A 170 -2.99 -17.05 7.58
C PHE A 170 -3.81 -18.34 7.61
N LYS A 171 -4.69 -18.57 6.64
CA LYS A 171 -5.37 -19.87 6.48
C LYS A 171 -4.46 -20.92 5.82
N GLY A 172 -3.23 -20.52 5.46
CA GLY A 172 -2.24 -21.38 4.81
C GLY A 172 -2.45 -21.52 3.31
N PRO A 173 -1.53 -22.20 2.61
CA PRO A 173 -1.48 -22.20 1.14
C PRO A 173 -2.71 -22.83 0.48
N LYS A 174 -3.42 -23.74 1.16
CA LYS A 174 -4.61 -24.42 0.61
C LYS A 174 -5.91 -23.65 0.80
N HIS A 175 -6.00 -22.80 1.82
CA HIS A 175 -7.26 -22.15 2.23
C HIS A 175 -7.22 -20.63 2.15
N SER A 176 -6.06 -20.05 1.85
CA SER A 176 -5.95 -18.63 1.52
C SER A 176 -6.58 -18.32 0.16
N LEU A 177 -6.84 -17.04 -0.09
CA LEU A 177 -7.36 -16.53 -1.36
C LEU A 177 -6.26 -16.34 -2.42
N MET A 178 -4.98 -16.62 -2.11
CA MET A 178 -3.83 -16.32 -2.97
C MET A 178 -3.90 -16.96 -4.37
N ALA A 179 -4.56 -18.12 -4.50
CA ALA A 179 -4.67 -18.84 -5.76
C ALA A 179 -5.65 -18.19 -6.75
N THR A 180 -6.64 -17.46 -6.23
CA THR A 180 -7.80 -16.95 -6.97
C THR A 180 -7.91 -15.43 -6.98
N HIS A 181 -7.38 -14.77 -5.95
CA HIS A 181 -7.48 -13.33 -5.75
C HIS A 181 -6.10 -12.66 -5.72
N LEU A 182 -6.12 -11.35 -5.90
CA LEU A 182 -5.00 -10.43 -5.69
C LEU A 182 -5.38 -9.38 -4.64
N ALA A 183 -4.38 -8.77 -4.01
CA ALA A 183 -4.62 -7.65 -3.11
C ALA A 183 -4.76 -6.37 -3.94
N TYR A 184 -5.96 -5.81 -4.01
CA TYR A 184 -6.27 -4.59 -4.74
C TYR A 184 -6.23 -3.40 -3.79
N PHE A 185 -5.34 -2.45 -4.04
CA PHE A 185 -5.19 -1.19 -3.32
C PHE A 185 -5.80 -0.07 -4.15
N ASP A 186 -6.92 0.45 -3.66
CA ASP A 186 -7.63 1.59 -4.23
C ASP A 186 -7.00 2.89 -3.70
N LEU A 187 -6.36 3.64 -4.59
CA LEU A 187 -5.55 4.82 -4.28
C LEU A 187 -6.09 6.03 -5.04
N ASP A 188 -6.00 7.21 -4.43
CA ASP A 188 -6.24 8.49 -5.09
C ASP A 188 -4.95 9.32 -5.12
N GLN A 189 -4.46 9.67 -6.30
CA GLN A 189 -3.43 10.69 -6.47
C GLN A 189 -4.04 12.08 -6.27
N ASN A 190 -3.36 12.93 -5.48
CA ASN A 190 -3.84 14.26 -5.17
C ASN A 190 -3.74 15.18 -6.41
N PRO A 191 -4.84 15.74 -6.94
CA PRO A 191 -4.78 16.59 -8.13
C PRO A 191 -3.93 17.86 -7.96
N ALA A 192 -3.73 18.36 -6.73
CA ALA A 192 -2.86 19.51 -6.46
C ALA A 192 -1.36 19.15 -6.52
N SER A 193 -1.04 17.89 -6.24
CA SER A 193 0.33 17.34 -6.24
C SER A 193 0.32 15.92 -6.84
N PRO A 194 -0.08 15.76 -8.11
CA PRO A 194 -0.46 14.45 -8.69
C PRO A 194 0.67 13.43 -8.62
N ASN A 195 1.91 13.89 -8.68
CA ASN A 195 3.08 13.03 -8.72
C ASN A 195 3.86 12.99 -7.40
N ASP A 196 3.34 13.61 -6.33
CA ASP A 196 3.89 13.51 -4.97
C ASP A 196 3.30 12.29 -4.26
N ALA A 197 4.12 11.23 -4.19
CA ALA A 197 3.74 9.98 -3.56
C ALA A 197 3.35 10.14 -2.08
N SER A 198 3.85 11.15 -1.36
CA SER A 198 3.51 11.39 0.04
C SER A 198 2.09 11.88 0.26
N THR A 199 1.44 12.35 -0.81
CA THR A 199 0.06 12.87 -0.79
C THR A 199 -0.97 11.88 -1.33
N VAL A 200 -0.55 10.71 -1.80
CA VAL A 200 -1.44 9.65 -2.28
C VAL A 200 -2.24 9.09 -1.12
N VAL A 201 -3.56 9.02 -1.30
CA VAL A 201 -4.51 8.56 -0.28
C VAL A 201 -4.96 7.15 -0.59
N LEU A 202 -4.80 6.24 0.36
CA LEU A 202 -5.44 4.93 0.31
C LEU A 202 -6.92 5.04 0.67
N LYS A 203 -7.78 4.61 -0.24
CA LYS A 203 -9.23 4.54 -0.05
C LYS A 203 -9.62 3.19 0.56
N ASN A 204 -9.13 2.11 -0.02
CA ASN A 204 -9.49 0.76 0.40
C ASN A 204 -8.44 -0.30 0.01
N VAL A 205 -8.50 -1.45 0.68
CA VAL A 205 -7.82 -2.67 0.24
C VAL A 205 -8.80 -3.82 0.27
N VAL A 206 -8.86 -4.59 -0.80
CA VAL A 206 -9.74 -5.76 -0.90
C VAL A 206 -9.01 -6.93 -1.56
N ALA A 207 -9.43 -8.15 -1.23
CA ALA A 207 -9.15 -9.29 -2.10
C ALA A 207 -10.06 -9.16 -3.33
N PHE A 208 -9.44 -9.09 -4.50
CA PHE A 208 -10.15 -8.91 -5.76
C PHE A 208 -9.98 -10.15 -6.63
N ASP A 209 -11.08 -10.66 -7.19
CA ASP A 209 -11.05 -11.82 -8.07
C ASP A 209 -10.20 -11.49 -9.31
N ARG A 210 -9.16 -12.30 -9.55
CA ARG A 210 -8.23 -12.05 -10.65
C ARG A 210 -8.91 -12.12 -12.02
N LYS A 211 -9.88 -13.04 -12.21
CA LYS A 211 -10.59 -13.18 -13.49
C LYS A 211 -11.43 -11.95 -13.80
N GLU A 212 -11.93 -11.25 -12.77
CA GLU A 212 -12.61 -9.97 -12.97
C GLU A 212 -11.63 -8.85 -13.34
N LEU A 213 -10.40 -8.87 -12.82
CA LEU A 213 -9.39 -7.87 -13.18
C LEU A 213 -8.97 -8.01 -14.65
N GLU A 214 -8.79 -9.24 -15.12
CA GLU A 214 -8.45 -9.53 -16.51
C GLU A 214 -9.47 -8.92 -17.48
N LYS A 215 -10.76 -8.94 -17.12
CA LYS A 215 -11.85 -8.29 -17.89
C LYS A 215 -11.77 -6.76 -17.81
N MET A 216 -11.53 -6.19 -16.62
CA MET A 216 -11.52 -4.74 -16.42
C MET A 216 -10.34 -4.05 -17.10
N VAL A 217 -9.17 -4.68 -17.13
CA VAL A 217 -7.91 -3.97 -17.46
C VAL A 217 -7.38 -4.33 -18.86
N SER A 218 -8.11 -5.09 -19.68
CA SER A 218 -7.64 -5.57 -21.01
C SER A 218 -6.17 -6.02 -20.96
N MET A 219 -5.87 -6.89 -20.00
CA MET A 219 -4.49 -7.32 -19.74
C MET A 219 -3.98 -8.15 -20.93
N SER A 220 -2.74 -7.89 -21.35
CA SER A 220 -2.12 -8.72 -22.38
C SER A 220 -1.93 -10.15 -21.86
N PRO A 221 -1.99 -11.18 -22.74
CA PRO A 221 -1.76 -12.57 -22.35
C PRO A 221 -0.45 -12.78 -21.57
N ALA A 222 0.60 -12.02 -21.92
CA ALA A 222 1.88 -12.05 -21.23
C ALA A 222 1.81 -11.60 -19.77
N LYS A 223 0.99 -10.59 -19.44
CA LYS A 223 0.81 -10.15 -18.04
C LYS A 223 0.02 -11.16 -17.23
N ILE A 224 -1.00 -11.78 -17.83
CA ILE A 224 -1.80 -12.84 -17.21
C ILE A 224 -0.88 -14.02 -16.85
N ASP A 225 -0.07 -14.48 -17.80
CA ASP A 225 0.89 -15.57 -17.60
C ASP A 225 1.93 -15.25 -16.50
N ILE A 226 2.40 -14.01 -16.40
CA ILE A 226 3.29 -13.60 -15.29
C ILE A 226 2.59 -13.76 -13.94
N HIS A 227 1.35 -13.31 -13.80
CA HIS A 227 0.59 -13.44 -12.56
C HIS A 227 0.40 -14.90 -12.16
N GLU A 228 0.04 -15.76 -13.12
CA GLU A 228 -0.13 -17.19 -12.89
C GLU A 228 1.16 -17.87 -12.43
N ARG A 229 2.29 -17.57 -13.10
CA ARG A 229 3.60 -18.14 -12.73
C ARG A 229 4.04 -17.68 -11.35
N SER A 230 3.90 -16.39 -11.03
CA SER A 230 4.23 -15.86 -9.71
C SER A 230 3.46 -16.55 -8.58
N ILE A 231 2.15 -16.76 -8.76
CA ILE A 231 1.32 -17.43 -7.76
C ILE A 231 1.72 -18.90 -7.57
N LYS A 232 1.99 -19.63 -8.67
CA LYS A 232 2.52 -21.00 -8.60
C LYS A 232 3.86 -21.07 -7.85
N SER A 233 4.64 -20.00 -7.89
CA SER A 233 5.89 -19.86 -7.13
C SER A 233 5.72 -19.31 -5.71
N GLY A 234 4.49 -19.15 -5.20
CA GLY A 234 4.21 -18.71 -3.83
C GLY A 234 4.26 -17.19 -3.62
N TYR A 235 4.11 -16.41 -4.69
CA TYR A 235 4.04 -14.95 -4.60
C TYR A 235 2.58 -14.47 -4.55
N MET A 236 2.35 -13.51 -3.66
CA MET A 236 1.15 -12.66 -3.66
C MET A 236 1.26 -11.64 -4.79
N VAL A 237 0.13 -11.38 -5.46
CA VAL A 237 0.02 -10.32 -6.47
C VAL A 237 -0.63 -9.10 -5.83
N LEU A 238 0.04 -7.95 -5.91
CA LEU A 238 -0.41 -6.68 -5.37
C LEU A 238 -0.70 -5.75 -6.53
N PHE A 239 -1.91 -5.22 -6.59
CA PHE A 239 -2.35 -4.31 -7.64
C PHE A 239 -2.72 -2.97 -7.03
N PHE A 240 -2.02 -1.91 -7.42
CA PHE A 240 -2.26 -0.55 -6.96
C PHE A 240 -2.91 0.22 -8.10
N ALA A 241 -4.02 0.88 -7.83
CA ALA A 241 -4.76 1.59 -8.86
C ALA A 241 -5.28 2.92 -8.33
N ASP A 242 -5.07 3.95 -9.13
CA ASP A 242 -5.92 5.12 -9.19
C ASP A 242 -6.74 4.99 -10.47
N ALA A 243 -7.89 4.32 -10.32
CA ALA A 243 -8.77 4.02 -11.45
C ALA A 243 -9.34 5.30 -12.07
N LYS A 244 -9.59 6.33 -11.26
CA LYS A 244 -10.12 7.63 -11.70
C LYS A 244 -9.15 8.31 -12.66
N ASN A 245 -7.86 8.25 -12.38
CA ASN A 245 -6.82 8.95 -13.15
C ASN A 245 -6.06 8.03 -14.13
N GLY A 246 -6.42 6.75 -14.21
CA GLY A 246 -5.82 5.79 -15.14
C GLY A 246 -4.38 5.42 -14.80
N SER A 247 -4.00 5.50 -13.53
CA SER A 247 -2.69 5.05 -13.03
C SER A 247 -2.83 3.68 -12.39
N MET A 248 -1.94 2.77 -12.75
CA MET A 248 -1.92 1.43 -12.18
C MET A 248 -0.51 0.86 -12.15
N CYS A 249 -0.20 0.08 -11.13
CA CYS A 249 1.00 -0.74 -11.09
C CYS A 249 0.74 -2.09 -10.41
N THR A 250 1.53 -3.08 -10.78
CA THR A 250 1.48 -4.42 -10.19
C THR A 250 2.85 -4.78 -9.64
N GLU A 251 2.87 -5.33 -8.43
CA GLU A 251 4.07 -5.85 -7.78
C GLU A 251 3.82 -7.28 -7.30
N MET A 252 4.88 -8.08 -7.18
CA MET A 252 4.81 -9.48 -6.71
C MET A 252 5.69 -9.65 -5.49
N HIS A 253 5.09 -10.11 -4.39
CA HIS A 253 5.77 -10.28 -3.11
C HIS A 253 5.70 -11.72 -2.68
N GLN A 254 6.81 -12.25 -2.16
CA GLN A 254 6.79 -13.59 -1.59
C GLN A 254 5.87 -13.60 -0.36
N ALA A 255 4.96 -14.57 -0.27
CA ALA A 255 4.20 -14.76 0.95
C ALA A 255 5.18 -15.12 2.10
N PRO A 256 4.95 -14.63 3.34
CA PRO A 256 5.81 -14.97 4.49
C PRO A 256 5.97 -16.49 4.68
N ALA A 257 7.04 -16.96 5.31
CA ALA A 257 7.16 -18.37 5.71
C ALA A 257 6.22 -18.70 6.89
N GLN A 258 5.77 -19.96 7.02
CA GLN A 258 4.79 -20.44 8.04
C GLN A 258 5.15 -20.01 9.47
N ASP A 259 4.14 -19.60 10.27
CA ASP A 259 4.10 -19.27 11.74
C ASP A 259 3.03 -18.20 12.06
N TRP A 260 1.78 -18.40 11.60
CA TRP A 260 0.88 -17.27 11.32
C TRP A 260 -0.14 -17.04 12.41
N ILE A 261 0.02 -15.93 13.12
CA ILE A 261 -0.96 -15.47 14.10
C ILE A 261 -2.15 -14.89 13.33
N LYS A 262 -3.37 -15.32 13.67
CA LYS A 262 -4.60 -14.71 13.14
C LYS A 262 -4.55 -13.22 13.48
N PRO A 263 -4.65 -12.34 12.48
CA PRO A 263 -4.47 -10.95 12.75
C PRO A 263 -5.58 -10.32 13.57
N VAL A 264 -5.24 -9.21 14.21
CA VAL A 264 -6.12 -8.30 14.94
C VAL A 264 -7.32 -7.87 14.06
N ASP A 265 -8.54 -7.95 14.60
CA ASP A 265 -9.77 -7.65 13.85
C ASP A 265 -9.79 -6.22 13.26
N GLN A 266 -9.01 -5.29 13.83
CA GLN A 266 -8.93 -3.88 13.44
C GLN A 266 -7.80 -3.54 12.46
N TRP A 267 -7.15 -4.53 11.85
CA TRP A 267 -5.97 -4.36 10.99
C TRP A 267 -6.13 -3.26 9.91
N MET A 268 -7.31 -3.17 9.27
CA MET A 268 -7.58 -2.20 8.20
C MET A 268 -7.47 -0.77 8.71
N LEU A 269 -7.90 -0.53 9.94
CA LEU A 269 -7.82 0.78 10.55
C LEU A 269 -6.38 1.13 10.92
N TYR A 270 -5.64 0.19 11.51
CA TYR A 270 -4.21 0.38 11.79
C TYR A 270 -3.43 0.68 10.52
N PHE A 271 -3.72 -0.06 9.45
CA PHE A 271 -3.12 0.16 8.14
C PHE A 271 -3.44 1.56 7.59
N LYS A 272 -4.73 1.95 7.54
CA LYS A 272 -5.14 3.28 7.08
C LYS A 272 -4.51 4.41 7.90
N LEU A 273 -4.41 4.27 9.23
CA LEU A 273 -3.75 5.25 10.09
C LEU A 273 -2.26 5.37 9.77
N LYS A 274 -1.57 4.25 9.52
CA LYS A 274 -0.14 4.23 9.17
C LYS A 274 0.13 4.92 7.84
N VAL A 275 -0.67 4.66 6.80
CA VAL A 275 -0.36 5.12 5.44
C VAL A 275 -1.00 6.44 5.03
N ASN A 276 -2.16 6.81 5.58
CA ASN A 276 -2.84 8.09 5.28
C ASN A 276 -2.57 9.18 6.32
N GLY A 277 -2.23 8.80 7.55
CA GLY A 277 -2.39 9.65 8.73
C GLY A 277 -1.12 10.23 9.33
N GLY A 278 0.01 10.24 8.61
CA GLY A 278 1.23 10.92 9.07
C GLY A 278 1.87 10.31 10.33
N LEU A 279 1.59 9.03 10.65
CA LEU A 279 2.35 8.25 11.62
C LEU A 279 3.74 7.88 11.05
N LYS A 280 4.47 8.89 10.61
CA LYS A 280 5.90 8.81 10.40
C LYS A 280 6.53 9.15 11.75
N THR A 281 7.46 8.31 12.18
CA THR A 281 8.32 8.57 13.35
C THR A 281 9.02 9.90 13.22
#